data_AF-A0A7C7MEN5-F1
#
_entry.id   AF-A0A7C7MEN5-F1
#
_cell.length_a   1.000
_cell.length_b   1.000
_cell.length_c   1.000
_cell.angle_alpha   90.00
_cell.angle_beta   90.00
_cell.angle_gamma   90.00
#
_symmetry.space_group_name_H-M   'P 1'
#
loop_
_entity.id
_entity.type
_entity.pdbx_description
1 polymer ?
#
loop_
_entity_poly.entity_id
_entity_poly.type
_entity_poly.pdbx_seq_one_letter_code
_entity_poly.pdbx_strand_id
1 'polypeptide(L)'
;MILGSAVIRIPQAFLEVALSWESGELAGRPVYAGADDEVIDFVVNPALAHVFPADFIERMQEVRGLIRSGTLEVPKVLFIEGEIGGS
;
A
#
# COMPACT_ATOMS: atom_id res chain seq x y z
N MET A 1 9.86 -12.96 -16.56
CA MET A 1 8.52 -13.43 -16.11
C MET A 1 8.06 -12.50 -15.01
N ILE A 2 6.83 -11.97 -15.08
CA ILE A 2 6.29 -11.04 -14.08
C ILE A 2 5.11 -11.73 -13.39
N LEU A 3 5.31 -12.12 -12.14
CA LEU A 3 4.32 -12.85 -11.32
C LEU A 3 3.16 -11.97 -10.86
N GLY A 4 3.42 -10.67 -10.76
CA GLY A 4 2.47 -9.63 -10.38
C GLY A 4 3.21 -8.30 -10.27
N SER A 5 2.48 -7.26 -9.90
CA SER A 5 2.98 -5.90 -9.80
C SER A 5 2.53 -5.26 -8.50
N ALA A 6 3.42 -4.48 -7.88
CA ALA A 6 2.99 -3.47 -6.93
C ALA A 6 2.33 -2.33 -7.71
N VAL A 7 1.10 -1.98 -7.35
CA VAL A 7 0.32 -0.88 -7.93
C VAL A 7 0.22 0.22 -6.89
N ILE A 8 0.53 1.44 -7.32
CA ILE A 8 0.37 2.65 -6.51
C ILE A 8 -0.78 3.48 -7.09
N ARG A 9 -1.85 3.68 -6.31
CA ARG A 9 -3.06 4.43 -6.70
C ARG A 9 -2.91 5.92 -6.39
N ILE A 10 -1.90 6.54 -6.98
CA ILE A 10 -1.58 7.97 -6.79
C ILE A 10 -2.79 8.90 -7.04
N PRO A 11 -3.62 8.72 -8.10
CA PRO A 11 -4.75 9.61 -8.34
C PRO A 11 -5.78 9.61 -7.19
N GLN A 12 -6.02 8.45 -6.59
CA GLN A 12 -6.95 8.33 -5.46
C GLN A 12 -6.38 8.99 -4.21
N ALA A 13 -5.09 8.77 -3.92
CA ALA A 13 -4.41 9.45 -2.81
C ALA A 13 -4.50 10.98 -2.93
N PHE A 14 -4.32 11.54 -4.13
CA PHE A 14 -4.49 12.98 -4.34
C PHE A 14 -5.92 13.46 -4.11
N LEU A 15 -6.92 12.70 -4.53
CA LEU A 15 -8.32 13.04 -4.31
C LEU A 15 -8.65 13.05 -2.81
N GLU A 16 -8.20 12.06 -2.06
CA GLU A 16 -8.43 11.97 -0.60
C GLU A 16 -7.78 13.15 0.15
N VAL A 17 -6.58 13.55 -0.26
CA VAL A 17 -5.91 14.75 0.28
C VAL A 17 -6.70 16.01 -0.04
N ALA A 18 -7.18 16.16 -1.28
CA ALA A 18 -7.96 17.33 -1.68
C ALA A 18 -9.28 17.44 -0.92
N LEU A 19 -9.98 16.32 -0.71
CA LEU A 19 -11.21 16.27 0.09
C LEU A 19 -10.94 16.60 1.56
N SER A 20 -9.84 16.10 2.14
CA SER A 20 -9.43 16.42 3.51
C SER A 20 -9.05 17.89 3.70
N TRP A 21 -8.51 18.52 2.65
CA TRP A 21 -8.25 19.96 2.64
C TRP A 21 -9.56 20.76 2.60
N GLU A 22 -10.47 20.39 1.71
CA GLU A 22 -11.79 21.04 1.58
C GLU A 22 -12.61 20.96 2.88
N SER A 23 -12.58 19.82 3.57
CA SER A 23 -13.28 19.63 4.84
C SER A 23 -12.65 20.39 6.02
N GLY A 24 -11.44 20.93 5.84
CA GLY A 24 -10.66 21.59 6.90
C GLY A 24 -10.00 20.61 7.89
N GLU A 25 -10.00 19.32 7.59
CA GLU A 25 -9.42 18.26 8.44
C GLU A 25 -7.91 18.11 8.22
N LEU A 26 -7.37 18.62 7.10
CA LEU A 26 -5.94 18.51 6.80
C LEU A 26 -5.09 19.44 7.70
N ALA A 27 -4.45 18.85 8.71
CA ALA A 27 -3.69 19.58 9.74
C ALA A 27 -2.27 20.04 9.33
N GLY A 28 -1.98 20.29 8.05
CA GLY A 28 -0.68 20.79 7.57
C GLY A 28 0.51 19.83 7.78
N ARG A 29 0.24 18.53 7.94
CA ARG A 29 1.25 17.47 8.13
C ARG A 29 1.44 16.65 6.86
N PRO A 30 2.61 16.05 6.64
CA PRO A 30 2.80 15.10 5.54
C PRO A 30 1.80 13.94 5.66
N VAL A 31 1.22 13.57 4.51
CA VAL A 31 0.32 12.41 4.37
C VAL A 31 1.15 11.24 3.85
N TYR A 32 1.19 10.15 4.62
CA TYR A 32 1.87 8.92 4.24
C TYR A 32 0.82 7.87 3.87
N ALA A 33 0.60 7.68 2.58
CA ALA A 33 -0.38 6.73 2.09
C ALA A 33 0.27 5.39 1.70
N GLY A 34 -0.14 4.31 2.36
CA GLY A 34 0.50 2.99 2.27
C GLY A 34 -0.42 1.85 1.85
N ALA A 35 -0.06 0.63 2.26
CA ALA A 35 -0.88 -0.56 2.04
C ALA A 35 -2.09 -0.64 3.00
N ASP A 36 -1.98 0.04 4.13
CA ASP A 36 -3.03 0.34 5.09
C ASP A 36 -4.14 1.22 4.48
N ASP A 37 -3.78 2.17 3.62
CA ASP A 37 -4.72 3.10 2.98
C ASP A 37 -5.16 2.66 1.57
N GLU A 38 -4.89 1.40 1.19
CA GLU A 38 -5.12 0.84 -0.16
C GLU A 38 -4.44 1.57 -1.32
N VAL A 39 -3.57 2.54 -1.03
CA VAL A 39 -2.80 3.27 -2.03
C VAL A 39 -1.73 2.38 -2.65
N ILE A 40 -1.16 1.44 -1.88
CA ILE A 40 -0.22 0.43 -2.39
C ILE A 40 -0.85 -0.96 -2.29
N ASP A 41 -0.89 -1.69 -3.40
CA ASP A 41 -1.35 -3.10 -3.39
C ASP A 41 -0.49 -3.97 -4.32
N PHE A 42 -0.48 -5.27 -4.07
CA PHE A 42 0.09 -6.26 -4.97
C PHE A 42 -1.01 -6.91 -5.83
N VAL A 43 -0.88 -6.79 -7.14
CA VAL A 43 -1.82 -7.38 -8.11
C VAL A 43 -1.13 -8.54 -8.81
N VAL A 44 -1.67 -9.75 -8.62
CA VAL A 44 -1.22 -10.96 -9.31
C VAL A 44 -1.44 -10.80 -10.82
N ASN A 45 -0.46 -11.24 -11.62
CA ASN A 45 -0.62 -11.29 -13.06
C ASN A 45 -1.69 -12.35 -13.42
N PRO A 46 -2.84 -11.96 -14.01
CA PRO A 46 -3.92 -12.90 -14.32
C PRO A 46 -3.48 -14.04 -15.23
N ALA A 47 -2.54 -13.77 -16.15
CA ALA A 47 -2.02 -14.78 -17.08
C ALA A 47 -1.22 -15.88 -16.38
N LEU A 48 -0.68 -15.61 -15.18
CA LEU A 48 0.11 -16.55 -14.39
C LEU A 48 -0.57 -16.92 -13.06
N ALA A 49 -1.85 -16.57 -12.88
CA ALA A 49 -2.58 -16.85 -11.63
C ALA A 49 -2.62 -18.35 -11.30
N HIS A 50 -2.67 -19.21 -12.31
CA HIS A 50 -2.68 -20.67 -12.18
C HIS A 50 -1.36 -21.26 -11.66
N VAL A 51 -0.27 -20.48 -11.64
CA VAL A 51 1.04 -20.90 -11.10
C VAL A 51 1.04 -20.89 -9.57
N PHE A 52 0.14 -20.12 -8.96
CA PHE A 52 0.07 -20.02 -7.51
C PHE A 52 -0.80 -21.14 -6.93
N PRO A 53 -0.27 -21.90 -5.96
CA PRO A 53 -1.06 -22.81 -5.15
C PRO A 53 -2.22 -22.08 -4.43
N ALA A 54 -3.33 -22.78 -4.21
CA ALA A 54 -4.52 -22.18 -3.59
C ALA A 54 -4.24 -21.71 -2.15
N ASP A 55 -3.50 -22.50 -1.38
CA ASP A 55 -3.06 -22.17 -0.02
C ASP A 55 -2.15 -20.93 0.02
N PHE A 56 -1.31 -20.73 -1.00
CA PHE A 56 -0.51 -19.52 -1.12
C PHE A 56 -1.40 -18.28 -1.35
N ILE A 57 -2.40 -18.38 -2.22
CA ILE A 57 -3.34 -17.28 -2.48
C ILE A 57 -4.15 -16.94 -1.23
N GLU A 58 -4.64 -17.95 -0.50
CA GLU A 58 -5.35 -17.76 0.77
C GLU A 58 -4.46 -17.05 1.80
N ARG A 59 -3.23 -17.52 1.98
CA ARG A 59 -2.27 -16.92 2.90
C ARG A 59 -1.95 -15.47 2.53
N MET A 60 -1.83 -15.17 1.24
CA MET A 60 -1.61 -13.80 0.76
C MET A 60 -2.78 -12.88 1.10
N GLN A 61 -4.03 -13.33 0.95
CA GLN A 61 -5.21 -12.54 1.32
C GLN A 61 -5.34 -12.36 2.84
N GLU A 62 -5.01 -13.39 3.61
CA GLU A 62 -4.97 -13.31 5.08
C GLU A 62 -3.96 -12.24 5.54
N VAL A 63 -2.71 -12.32 5.05
CA VAL A 63 -1.65 -11.36 5.38
C VAL A 63 -2.05 -9.94 4.97
N ARG A 64 -2.68 -9.76 3.81
CA ARG A 64 -3.23 -8.47 3.38
C ARG A 64 -4.24 -7.92 4.38
N GLY A 65 -5.15 -8.75 4.89
CA GLY A 65 -6.09 -8.37 5.94
C GLY A 65 -5.40 -7.98 7.26
N LEU A 66 -4.35 -8.71 7.65
CA LEU A 66 -3.57 -8.38 8.84
C LEU A 66 -2.84 -7.04 8.72
N ILE A 67 -2.31 -6.71 7.54
CA ILE A 67 -1.66 -5.41 7.28
C ILE A 67 -2.68 -4.28 7.38
N ARG A 68 -3.85 -4.43 6.72
CA ARG A 68 -4.91 -3.41 6.74
C ARG A 68 -5.50 -3.17 8.12
N SER A 69 -5.61 -4.21 8.94
CA SER A 69 -6.09 -4.08 10.32
C SER A 69 -5.04 -3.51 11.28
N GLY A 70 -3.80 -3.32 10.82
CA GLY A 70 -2.67 -2.94 11.69
C GLY A 70 -2.17 -4.07 12.59
N THR A 71 -2.74 -5.29 12.48
CA THR A 71 -2.29 -6.46 13.25
C THR A 71 -0.88 -6.90 12.83
N LEU A 72 -0.55 -6.73 11.55
CA LEU A 72 0.79 -6.95 11.01
C LEU A 72 1.37 -5.63 10.51
N GLU A 73 2.33 -5.08 11.25
CA GLU A 73 3.05 -3.88 10.82
C GLU A 73 4.15 -4.23 9.82
N VAL A 74 4.09 -3.61 8.64
CA VAL A 74 5.17 -3.67 7.65
C VAL A 74 6.18 -2.58 7.97
N PRO A 75 7.50 -2.88 8.04
CA PRO A 75 8.51 -1.85 8.26
C PRO A 75 8.39 -0.71 7.23
N LYS A 76 8.18 0.50 7.72
CA LYS A 76 8.09 1.72 6.91
C LYS A 76 9.44 2.44 6.96
N VAL A 77 9.98 2.79 5.81
CA VAL A 77 11.13 3.72 5.76
C VAL A 77 10.57 5.13 5.91
N LEU A 78 10.85 5.78 7.03
CA LEU A 78 10.50 7.17 7.22
C LEU A 78 11.37 8.03 6.30
N PHE A 79 10.75 8.78 5.40
CA PHE A 79 11.47 9.82 4.66
C PHE A 79 11.80 10.96 5.64
N ILE A 80 13.08 11.10 5.98
CA ILE A 80 13.61 12.22 6.75
C ILE A 80 14.27 13.16 5.75
N GLU A 81 13.76 14.40 5.66
CA GLU A 81 14.33 15.42 4.80
C GLU A 81 15.80 15.68 5.20
N GLY A 82 16.75 15.29 4.33
CA GLY A 82 18.19 15.41 4.57
C GLY A 82 18.96 14.11 4.79
N GLU A 83 18.29 12.96 4.97
CA GLU A 83 18.95 11.66 5.02
C GLU A 83 18.78 10.90 3.69
N ILE A 84 19.90 10.44 3.13
CA ILE A 84 19.93 9.56 1.95
C ILE A 84 19.52 8.18 2.47
N GLY A 85 18.23 7.85 2.37
CA GLY A 85 17.69 6.58 2.87
C GLY A 85 18.51 5.38 2.37
N GLY A 86 19.10 4.64 3.30
CA GLY A 86 19.94 3.49 2.99
C GLY A 86 20.06 2.52 4.16
N SER A 87 19.39 1.38 4.05
CA SER A 87 19.95 0.02 4.07
C SER A 87 18.84 -1.00 3.82
#